data_AF-A0A382IHQ7-F1
#
_entry.id   AF-A0A382IHQ7-F1
#
_cell.length_a   1.000
_cell.length_b   1.000
_cell.length_c   1.000
_cell.angle_alpha   90.00
_cell.angle_beta   90.00
_cell.angle_gamma   90.00
#
_symmetry.space_group_name_H-M   'P 1'
#
loop_
_entity.id
_entity.type
_entity.pdbx_description
1 polymer ?
#
loop_
_entity_poly.entity_id
_entity_poly.type
_entity_poly.pdbx_seq_one_letter_code
_entity_poly.pdbx_strand_id
1 'polypeptide(L)'
;WANPVQHNAPAWFGTGKFKKGSDVLEDPEANFAKLNYKDLANLHVHWGTPTAGVPEAELDAEKGDPNSAVYEIVKVLSPTKIRIKPAAKANGNANYSIGRRCYGKFSVSNCDFFLLDTRSHRNLHNVDHPDNPKATMLGKQQLAWLKEGIAKSKADFIFVVSSVSFMVPHVGSGGGDDKQATIKKDDAWTVFLKEREELIQFWDKLDKAVFVLTGDLHNSFAIKITDNVYEFASGPHNSINHAPMKDEGGRPANGRFKYGPRACDIRWSSYAMADIPRANRTFPHYCVVQVNNVFNNPIERNGERWFAFPHPQVIFQFHDAHTGALRYSETIVLGLDK
;
A
#
# COMPACT_ATOMS: atom_id res chain seq x y z
N TRP A 1 1.59 18.06 -3.97
CA TRP A 1 2.16 16.93 -3.21
C TRP A 1 3.65 16.87 -3.51
N ALA A 2 4.51 16.90 -2.49
CA ALA A 2 5.96 16.97 -2.61
C ALA A 2 6.64 15.59 -2.72
N ASN A 3 5.86 14.52 -2.89
CA ASN A 3 6.42 13.18 -2.97
C ASN A 3 7.12 12.97 -4.33
N PRO A 4 8.31 12.36 -4.34
CA PRO A 4 8.98 12.00 -5.58
C PRO A 4 8.13 11.02 -6.37
N VAL A 5 8.13 11.17 -7.69
CA VAL A 5 7.38 10.31 -8.61
C VAL A 5 8.34 9.77 -9.66
N GLN A 6 8.22 8.48 -9.96
CA GLN A 6 9.01 7.85 -11.02
C GLN A 6 8.55 8.31 -12.41
N HIS A 7 7.30 8.72 -12.52
CA HIS A 7 6.64 9.10 -13.76
C HIS A 7 6.04 10.50 -13.62
N ASN A 8 6.24 11.34 -14.64
CA ASN A 8 5.74 12.73 -14.68
C ASN A 8 4.61 12.94 -15.71
N ALA A 9 4.08 11.86 -16.28
CA ALA A 9 3.00 11.95 -17.27
C ALA A 9 1.73 12.55 -16.65
N PRO A 10 1.06 13.51 -17.31
CA PRO A 10 -0.26 13.95 -16.90
C PRO A 10 -1.28 12.82 -17.06
N ALA A 11 -2.30 12.81 -16.20
CA ALA A 11 -3.44 11.92 -16.40
C ALA A 11 -4.19 12.31 -17.69
N TRP A 12 -4.66 11.31 -18.41
CA TRP A 12 -5.49 11.48 -19.60
C TRP A 12 -6.97 11.42 -19.22
N PHE A 13 -7.80 12.23 -19.87
CA PHE A 13 -9.25 12.24 -19.70
C PHE A 13 -9.93 12.19 -21.07
N GLY A 14 -11.07 11.52 -21.15
CA GLY A 14 -11.84 11.45 -22.40
C GLY A 14 -13.22 10.86 -22.19
N THR A 15 -13.95 10.70 -23.30
CA THR A 15 -15.31 10.15 -23.33
C THR A 15 -15.32 8.96 -24.28
N GLY A 16 -15.43 7.76 -23.71
CA GLY A 16 -15.39 6.52 -24.46
C GLY A 16 -16.78 6.08 -24.89
N LYS A 17 -16.90 5.55 -26.11
CA LYS A 17 -18.04 4.80 -26.60
C LYS A 17 -17.87 3.32 -26.29
N PHE A 18 -18.86 2.75 -25.64
CA PHE A 18 -18.89 1.36 -25.19
C PHE A 18 -20.00 0.60 -25.91
N LYS A 19 -19.71 -0.66 -26.24
CA LYS A 19 -20.69 -1.63 -26.74
C LYS A 19 -20.72 -2.82 -25.80
N LYS A 20 -21.90 -3.21 -25.32
CA LYS A 20 -22.11 -4.34 -24.41
C LYS A 20 -21.43 -5.60 -24.97
N GLY A 21 -20.61 -6.24 -24.13
CA GLY A 21 -19.85 -7.45 -24.47
C GLY A 21 -18.62 -7.21 -25.35
N SER A 22 -18.35 -5.98 -25.78
CA SER A 22 -17.16 -5.62 -26.56
C SER A 22 -15.97 -5.40 -25.64
N ASP A 23 -14.79 -5.83 -26.08
CA ASP A 23 -13.49 -5.52 -25.47
C ASP A 23 -12.85 -4.27 -26.11
N VAL A 24 -13.60 -3.48 -26.88
CA VAL A 24 -13.10 -2.28 -27.57
C VAL A 24 -13.79 -1.03 -27.00
N LEU A 25 -12.96 -0.08 -26.57
CA LEU A 25 -13.36 1.30 -26.29
C LEU A 25 -12.97 2.15 -27.50
N GLU A 26 -13.92 2.96 -27.99
CA GLU A 26 -13.69 3.94 -29.06
C GLU A 26 -13.88 5.36 -28.53
N ASP A 27 -12.87 6.20 -28.68
CA ASP A 27 -12.93 7.63 -28.37
C ASP A 27 -12.51 8.41 -29.63
N PRO A 28 -13.49 9.01 -30.36
CA PRO A 28 -13.21 9.74 -31.59
C PRO A 28 -12.31 10.97 -31.41
N GLU A 29 -12.22 11.52 -30.20
CA GLU A 29 -11.42 12.70 -29.89
C GLU A 29 -10.01 12.34 -29.39
N ALA A 30 -9.78 11.06 -29.08
CA ALA A 30 -8.50 10.59 -28.59
C ALA A 30 -7.44 10.35 -29.68
N ASN A 31 -6.17 10.35 -29.24
CA ASN A 31 -5.05 9.80 -30.00
C ASN A 31 -4.21 8.88 -29.10
N PHE A 32 -4.74 7.68 -28.84
CA PHE A 32 -4.11 6.63 -28.03
C PHE A 32 -2.72 6.23 -28.53
N ALA A 33 -2.45 6.36 -29.83
CA ALA A 33 -1.14 6.05 -30.41
C ALA A 33 -0.02 7.00 -29.93
N LYS A 34 -0.36 8.17 -29.37
CA LYS A 34 0.59 9.15 -28.84
C LYS A 34 0.86 9.00 -27.34
N LEU A 35 0.15 8.11 -26.64
CA LEU A 35 0.30 7.96 -25.20
C LEU A 35 1.52 7.10 -24.84
N ASN A 36 2.27 7.51 -23.81
CA ASN A 36 3.34 6.70 -23.25
C ASN A 36 2.81 5.74 -22.17
N TYR A 37 2.43 4.54 -22.58
CA TYR A 37 1.88 3.51 -21.68
C TYR A 37 2.87 3.01 -20.60
N LYS A 38 4.17 3.32 -20.72
CA LYS A 38 5.12 3.03 -19.64
C LYS A 38 4.92 3.92 -18.41
N ASP A 39 4.34 5.10 -18.60
CA ASP A 39 4.12 6.08 -17.52
C ASP A 39 2.68 6.10 -17.01
N LEU A 40 1.78 5.45 -17.75
CA LEU A 40 0.35 5.46 -17.49
C LEU A 40 -0.12 4.18 -16.78
N ALA A 41 -1.17 4.36 -15.98
CA ALA A 41 -1.85 3.33 -15.21
C ALA A 41 -3.04 2.74 -15.98
N ASN A 42 -3.87 1.97 -15.28
CA ASN A 42 -5.12 1.45 -15.81
C ASN A 42 -6.12 2.55 -16.16
N LEU A 43 -7.05 2.22 -17.04
CA LEU A 43 -8.18 3.06 -17.40
C LEU A 43 -9.27 2.95 -16.34
N HIS A 44 -9.83 4.07 -15.90
CA HIS A 44 -10.92 4.11 -14.93
C HIS A 44 -12.13 4.79 -15.57
N VAL A 45 -13.22 4.04 -15.75
CA VAL A 45 -14.51 4.61 -16.14
C VAL A 45 -15.21 5.14 -14.89
N HIS A 46 -15.55 6.42 -14.90
CA HIS A 46 -16.04 7.13 -13.71
C HIS A 46 -17.46 6.73 -13.37
N TRP A 47 -17.86 6.91 -12.10
CA TRP A 47 -19.22 6.63 -11.64
C TRP A 47 -20.27 7.49 -12.34
N GLY A 48 -19.91 8.72 -12.73
CA GLY A 48 -20.68 9.55 -13.66
C GLY A 48 -21.93 10.23 -13.08
N THR A 49 -22.26 10.05 -11.80
CA THR A 49 -23.37 10.77 -11.15
C THR A 49 -22.94 12.16 -10.65
N PRO A 50 -23.86 13.13 -10.50
CA PRO A 50 -23.57 14.42 -9.86
C PRO A 50 -23.09 14.29 -8.41
N THR A 51 -23.43 13.17 -7.76
CA THR A 51 -23.10 12.81 -6.38
C THR A 51 -21.79 12.03 -6.25
N ALA A 52 -21.10 11.74 -7.35
CA ALA A 52 -19.87 10.95 -7.32
C ALA A 52 -18.81 11.56 -6.41
N GLY A 53 -18.38 10.81 -5.38
CA GLY A 53 -17.38 11.25 -4.41
C GLY A 53 -17.91 12.04 -3.22
N VAL A 54 -19.23 12.23 -3.10
CA VAL A 54 -19.85 12.79 -1.90
C VAL A 54 -19.81 11.74 -0.78
N PRO A 55 -19.26 12.07 0.42
CA PRO A 55 -19.05 11.11 1.50
C PRO A 55 -20.32 10.88 2.35
N GLU A 56 -21.44 10.55 1.71
CA GLU A 56 -22.72 10.27 2.36
C GLU A 56 -23.12 8.81 2.12
N ALA A 57 -23.37 8.07 3.21
CA ALA A 57 -23.61 6.63 3.15
C ALA A 57 -24.91 6.28 2.40
N GLU A 58 -25.89 7.18 2.40
CA GLU A 58 -27.15 7.02 1.69
C GLU A 58 -26.93 6.90 0.17
N LEU A 59 -25.87 7.53 -0.35
CA LEU A 59 -25.54 7.58 -1.77
C LEU A 59 -24.83 6.31 -2.27
N ASP A 60 -24.30 5.47 -1.38
CA ASP A 60 -23.60 4.23 -1.76
C ASP A 60 -24.48 3.25 -2.56
N ALA A 61 -25.81 3.36 -2.43
CA ALA A 61 -26.77 2.50 -3.12
C ALA A 61 -27.19 3.05 -4.50
N GLU A 62 -26.85 4.30 -4.82
CA GLU A 62 -27.20 4.92 -6.10
C GLU A 62 -26.41 4.26 -7.23
N LYS A 63 -27.09 3.77 -8.27
CA LYS A 63 -26.40 3.17 -9.42
C LYS A 63 -25.73 4.25 -10.26
N GLY A 64 -24.42 4.15 -10.44
CA GLY A 64 -23.67 4.95 -11.40
C GLY A 64 -23.70 4.38 -12.82
N ASP A 65 -22.77 4.87 -13.65
CA ASP A 65 -22.56 4.38 -15.01
C ASP A 65 -22.37 2.84 -14.99
N PRO A 66 -23.12 2.09 -15.79
CA PRO A 66 -23.05 0.63 -15.79
C PRO A 66 -21.68 0.09 -16.23
N ASN A 67 -20.88 0.88 -16.95
CA ASN A 67 -19.51 0.56 -17.32
C ASN A 67 -18.49 1.09 -16.30
N SER A 68 -18.89 1.75 -15.20
CA SER A 68 -17.95 2.19 -14.16
C SER A 68 -17.21 1.00 -13.56
N ALA A 69 -15.89 1.00 -13.76
CA ALA A 69 -14.94 -0.01 -13.32
C ALA A 69 -13.51 0.43 -13.68
N VAL A 70 -12.54 -0.32 -13.18
CA VAL A 70 -11.15 -0.26 -13.64
C VAL A 70 -10.95 -1.27 -14.77
N TYR A 71 -10.28 -0.83 -15.83
CA TYR A 71 -9.98 -1.59 -17.03
C TYR A 71 -8.48 -1.61 -17.30
N GLU A 72 -7.95 -2.79 -17.59
CA GLU A 72 -6.64 -2.96 -18.20
C GLU A 72 -6.69 -2.46 -19.65
N ILE A 73 -5.69 -1.68 -20.07
CA ILE A 73 -5.48 -1.34 -21.49
C ILE A 73 -4.60 -2.43 -22.10
N VAL A 74 -5.22 -3.35 -22.85
CA VAL A 74 -4.54 -4.55 -23.38
C VAL A 74 -3.64 -4.19 -24.57
N LYS A 75 -4.14 -3.36 -25.50
CA LYS A 75 -3.37 -2.84 -26.64
C LYS A 75 -4.07 -1.68 -27.33
N VAL A 76 -3.29 -0.84 -28.02
CA VAL A 76 -3.80 0.15 -28.97
C VAL A 76 -4.17 -0.55 -30.28
N LEU A 77 -5.37 -0.28 -30.79
CA LEU A 77 -5.88 -0.81 -32.06
C LEU A 77 -5.77 0.23 -33.19
N SER A 78 -6.01 1.49 -32.86
CA SER A 78 -5.88 2.65 -33.74
C SER A 78 -5.73 3.92 -32.88
N PRO A 79 -5.50 5.11 -33.47
CA PRO A 79 -5.49 6.35 -32.71
C PRO A 79 -6.75 6.56 -31.83
N THR A 80 -7.91 6.07 -32.26
CA THR A 80 -9.20 6.28 -31.57
C THR A 80 -9.73 5.03 -30.89
N LYS A 81 -9.01 3.88 -30.95
CA LYS A 81 -9.50 2.60 -30.41
C LYS A 81 -8.43 1.89 -29.58
N ILE A 82 -8.83 1.42 -28.41
CA ILE A 82 -8.04 0.52 -27.56
C ILE A 82 -8.82 -0.73 -27.22
N ARG A 83 -8.10 -1.84 -27.02
CA ARG A 83 -8.65 -3.04 -26.41
C ARG A 83 -8.57 -2.94 -24.89
N ILE A 84 -9.67 -3.20 -24.20
CA ILE A 84 -9.82 -3.12 -22.75
C ILE A 84 -10.19 -4.47 -22.14
N LYS A 85 -9.88 -4.66 -20.86
CA LYS A 85 -10.33 -5.81 -20.08
C LYS A 85 -10.73 -5.37 -18.67
N PRO A 86 -11.90 -5.78 -18.13
CA PRO A 86 -12.91 -6.67 -18.73
C PRO A 86 -13.64 -6.04 -19.93
N ALA A 87 -14.49 -6.81 -20.62
CA ALA A 87 -15.37 -6.28 -21.66
C ALA A 87 -16.44 -5.37 -21.05
N ALA A 88 -16.95 -4.43 -21.85
CA ALA A 88 -17.96 -3.47 -21.42
C ALA A 88 -19.27 -4.15 -21.02
N LYS A 89 -19.89 -3.67 -19.94
CA LYS A 89 -21.13 -4.23 -19.37
C LYS A 89 -22.39 -3.74 -20.09
N ALA A 90 -22.35 -2.54 -20.67
CA ALA A 90 -23.49 -1.92 -21.33
C ALA A 90 -23.09 -1.08 -22.56
N ASN A 91 -24.06 -0.79 -23.42
CA ASN A 91 -23.91 0.21 -24.48
C ASN A 91 -23.97 1.61 -23.87
N GLY A 92 -23.22 2.56 -24.41
CA GLY A 92 -23.33 3.97 -24.01
C GLY A 92 -22.04 4.75 -24.17
N ASN A 93 -22.06 6.01 -23.75
CA ASN A 93 -20.88 6.85 -23.64
C ASN A 93 -20.58 7.05 -22.16
N ALA A 94 -19.31 6.96 -21.75
CA ALA A 94 -18.91 7.20 -20.38
C ALA A 94 -17.60 7.99 -20.30
N ASN A 95 -17.50 8.86 -19.31
CA ASN A 95 -16.26 9.56 -19.00
C ASN A 95 -15.25 8.58 -18.41
N TYR A 96 -13.99 8.68 -18.85
CA TYR A 96 -12.91 7.87 -18.32
C TYR A 96 -11.66 8.71 -18.10
N SER A 97 -10.77 8.17 -17.28
CA SER A 97 -9.40 8.66 -17.17
C SER A 97 -8.40 7.52 -17.30
N ILE A 98 -7.18 7.84 -17.73
CA ILE A 98 -6.02 6.97 -17.64
C ILE A 98 -5.05 7.66 -16.68
N GLY A 99 -4.90 7.07 -15.50
CA GLY A 99 -4.07 7.64 -14.44
C GLY A 99 -2.59 7.60 -14.78
N ARG A 100 -1.80 8.32 -13.98
CA ARG A 100 -0.34 8.18 -13.96
C ARG A 100 0.05 7.04 -13.02
N ARG A 101 1.17 6.36 -13.28
CA ARG A 101 1.80 5.48 -12.28
C ARG A 101 2.35 6.30 -11.11
N CYS A 102 1.88 6.03 -9.89
CA CYS A 102 2.13 6.90 -8.74
C CYS A 102 3.16 6.38 -7.73
N TYR A 103 3.96 5.38 -8.09
CA TYR A 103 5.11 4.94 -7.28
C TYR A 103 6.34 5.82 -7.53
N GLY A 104 7.29 5.79 -6.60
CA GLY A 104 8.49 6.62 -6.65
C GLY A 104 9.53 6.21 -5.63
N LYS A 105 10.74 6.78 -5.74
CA LYS A 105 11.84 6.53 -4.81
C LYS A 105 12.51 7.84 -4.43
N PHE A 106 12.99 7.93 -3.20
CA PHE A 106 14.03 8.87 -2.82
C PHE A 106 15.04 8.22 -1.87
N SER A 107 16.18 8.88 -1.72
CA SER A 107 17.26 8.45 -0.83
C SER A 107 17.54 9.59 0.15
N VAL A 108 17.73 9.25 1.43
CA VAL A 108 18.17 10.18 2.45
C VAL A 108 19.25 9.48 3.25
N SER A 109 20.44 10.07 3.35
CA SER A 109 21.55 9.46 4.08
C SER A 109 21.86 8.05 3.55
N ASN A 110 22.05 7.06 4.42
CA ASN A 110 22.20 5.65 4.08
C ASN A 110 20.86 4.87 4.01
N CYS A 111 19.76 5.55 3.65
CA CYS A 111 18.44 4.95 3.53
C CYS A 111 17.85 5.16 2.13
N ASP A 112 17.19 4.11 1.62
CA ASP A 112 16.36 4.19 0.42
C ASP A 112 14.89 3.98 0.75
N PHE A 113 14.03 4.88 0.26
CA PHE A 113 12.58 4.83 0.44
C PHE A 113 11.90 4.54 -0.89
N PHE A 114 11.19 3.42 -0.97
CA PHE A 114 10.38 3.01 -2.10
C PHE A 114 8.90 3.23 -1.79
N LEU A 115 8.29 4.21 -2.44
CA LEU A 115 6.88 4.54 -2.30
C LEU A 115 6.06 3.69 -3.28
N LEU A 116 5.24 2.78 -2.77
CA LEU A 116 4.43 1.89 -3.60
C LEU A 116 3.05 2.46 -3.89
N ASP A 117 2.58 2.22 -5.11
CA ASP A 117 1.17 2.27 -5.48
C ASP A 117 0.59 0.85 -5.36
N THR A 118 -0.30 0.65 -4.38
CA THR A 118 -0.97 -0.64 -4.12
C THR A 118 -2.46 -0.58 -4.47
N ARG A 119 -2.83 0.27 -5.43
CA ARG A 119 -4.22 0.44 -5.88
C ARG A 119 -4.35 0.38 -7.39
N SER A 120 -3.52 1.10 -8.15
CA SER A 120 -3.75 1.25 -9.59
C SER A 120 -3.65 -0.04 -10.40
N HIS A 121 -2.77 -0.97 -10.01
CA HIS A 121 -2.50 -2.20 -10.77
C HIS A 121 -2.81 -3.49 -10.02
N ARG A 122 -3.40 -3.41 -8.82
CA ARG A 122 -3.78 -4.60 -8.08
C ARG A 122 -4.88 -5.36 -8.82
N ASN A 123 -4.84 -6.68 -8.79
CA ASN A 123 -6.00 -7.47 -9.17
C ASN A 123 -7.10 -7.37 -8.11
N LEU A 124 -8.32 -7.75 -8.48
CA LEU A 124 -9.38 -7.97 -7.51
C LEU A 124 -8.94 -9.07 -6.54
N HIS A 125 -9.15 -8.84 -5.24
CA HIS A 125 -8.82 -9.83 -4.22
C HIS A 125 -9.64 -11.11 -4.40
N ASN A 126 -9.06 -12.24 -3.99
CA ASN A 126 -9.75 -13.52 -3.94
C ASN A 126 -9.40 -14.23 -2.63
N VAL A 127 -10.27 -14.09 -1.63
CA VAL A 127 -10.08 -14.68 -0.29
C VAL A 127 -10.09 -16.20 -0.31
N ASP A 128 -10.80 -16.82 -1.26
CA ASP A 128 -10.88 -18.28 -1.38
C ASP A 128 -9.63 -18.89 -2.05
N HIS A 129 -8.93 -18.09 -2.87
CA HIS A 129 -7.69 -18.48 -3.54
C HIS A 129 -6.59 -17.41 -3.35
N PRO A 130 -6.15 -17.15 -2.10
CA PRO A 130 -5.22 -16.07 -1.77
C PRO A 130 -3.79 -16.37 -2.24
N ASP A 131 -3.52 -17.61 -2.63
CA ASP A 131 -2.25 -18.10 -3.17
C ASP A 131 -2.21 -18.11 -4.71
N ASN A 132 -3.23 -17.58 -5.38
CA ASN A 132 -3.29 -17.50 -6.84
C ASN A 132 -2.01 -16.91 -7.43
N PRO A 133 -1.21 -17.68 -8.19
CA PRO A 133 0.10 -17.23 -8.65
C PRO A 133 0.04 -16.15 -9.73
N LYS A 134 -1.15 -15.86 -10.26
CA LYS A 134 -1.39 -14.80 -11.24
C LYS A 134 -1.88 -13.51 -10.61
N ALA A 135 -2.28 -13.53 -9.33
CA ALA A 135 -2.71 -12.34 -8.62
C ALA A 135 -1.51 -11.48 -8.23
N THR A 136 -1.65 -10.16 -8.36
CA THR A 136 -0.60 -9.19 -8.01
C THR A 136 -1.23 -7.96 -7.36
N MET A 137 -0.55 -7.42 -6.37
CA MET A 137 -0.81 -6.13 -5.72
C MET A 137 -0.17 -4.98 -6.52
N LEU A 138 1.07 -5.18 -7.00
CA LEU A 138 1.86 -4.10 -7.63
C LEU A 138 1.71 -4.02 -9.15
N GLY A 139 1.33 -5.13 -9.78
CA GLY A 139 1.53 -5.31 -11.21
C GLY A 139 3.00 -5.58 -11.55
N LYS A 140 3.21 -6.23 -12.71
CA LYS A 140 4.53 -6.71 -13.15
C LYS A 140 5.60 -5.62 -13.22
N GLN A 141 5.23 -4.42 -13.70
CA GLN A 141 6.19 -3.34 -13.93
C GLN A 141 6.73 -2.75 -12.63
N GLN A 142 5.84 -2.48 -11.67
CA GLN A 142 6.25 -1.92 -10.38
C GLN A 142 6.96 -2.96 -9.51
N LEU A 143 6.55 -4.24 -9.56
CA LEU A 143 7.28 -5.33 -8.89
C LEU A 143 8.72 -5.44 -9.42
N ALA A 144 8.91 -5.42 -10.74
CA ALA A 144 10.23 -5.44 -11.35
C ALA A 144 11.07 -4.21 -10.95
N TRP A 145 10.48 -3.01 -11.07
CA TRP A 145 11.12 -1.75 -10.65
C TRP A 145 11.56 -1.78 -9.17
N LEU A 146 10.72 -2.30 -8.27
CA LEU A 146 11.03 -2.41 -6.85
C LEU A 146 12.22 -3.34 -6.61
N LYS A 147 12.18 -4.55 -7.16
CA LYS A 147 13.25 -5.55 -6.98
C LYS A 147 14.57 -5.09 -7.59
N GLU A 148 14.54 -4.53 -8.80
CA GLU A 148 15.73 -3.97 -9.44
C GLU A 148 16.30 -2.78 -8.68
N GLY A 149 15.43 -1.89 -8.21
CA GLY A 149 15.83 -0.71 -7.43
C GLY A 149 16.50 -1.09 -6.11
N ILE A 150 15.95 -2.07 -5.40
CA ILE A 150 16.52 -2.59 -4.15
C ILE A 150 17.84 -3.33 -4.43
N ALA A 151 17.90 -4.18 -5.46
CA ALA A 151 19.12 -4.92 -5.81
C ALA A 151 20.30 -4.00 -6.17
N LYS A 152 20.02 -2.81 -6.74
CA LYS A 152 21.04 -1.79 -7.06
C LYS A 152 21.31 -0.82 -5.90
N SER A 153 20.52 -0.88 -4.82
CA SER A 153 20.65 0.03 -3.70
C SER A 153 21.98 -0.15 -2.98
N LYS A 154 22.62 0.96 -2.63
CA LYS A 154 23.80 1.01 -1.74
C LYS A 154 23.46 1.46 -0.31
N ALA A 155 22.19 1.74 -0.04
CA ALA A 155 21.72 2.11 1.29
C ALA A 155 21.84 0.93 2.27
N ASP A 156 22.07 1.22 3.54
CA ASP A 156 22.12 0.24 4.63
C ASP A 156 20.72 -0.22 5.03
N PHE A 157 19.74 0.69 4.91
CA PHE A 157 18.35 0.46 5.27
C PHE A 157 17.41 0.69 4.10
N ILE A 158 16.49 -0.26 3.90
CA ILE A 158 15.47 -0.19 2.84
C ILE A 158 14.10 0.00 3.48
N PHE A 159 13.41 1.07 3.10
CA PHE A 159 12.04 1.35 3.51
C PHE A 159 11.11 1.13 2.32
N VAL A 160 10.09 0.31 2.49
CA VAL A 160 9.06 0.02 1.48
C VAL A 160 7.72 0.52 2.02
N VAL A 161 7.21 1.62 1.45
CA VAL A 161 5.99 2.27 1.92
C VAL A 161 4.80 1.74 1.14
N SER A 162 3.90 1.02 1.79
CA SER A 162 2.70 0.44 1.22
C SER A 162 1.45 1.06 1.84
N SER A 163 0.39 1.25 1.04
CA SER A 163 -0.85 1.84 1.55
C SER A 163 -1.73 0.84 2.31
N VAL A 164 -1.37 -0.44 2.39
CA VAL A 164 -2.14 -1.52 3.04
C VAL A 164 -1.24 -2.42 3.87
N SER A 165 -1.80 -3.11 4.86
CA SER A 165 -1.03 -4.01 5.72
C SER A 165 -0.45 -5.21 4.98
N PHE A 166 0.75 -5.61 5.39
CA PHE A 166 1.56 -6.65 4.78
C PHE A 166 1.27 -8.04 5.38
N MET A 167 1.25 -8.16 6.72
CA MET A 167 1.04 -9.42 7.42
C MET A 167 -0.34 -9.57 8.04
N VAL A 168 -1.02 -8.47 8.35
CA VAL A 168 -2.32 -8.47 9.01
C VAL A 168 -3.43 -8.28 7.97
N PRO A 169 -4.46 -9.13 7.95
CA PRO A 169 -5.51 -9.04 6.94
C PRO A 169 -6.50 -7.92 7.27
N HIS A 170 -7.20 -7.40 6.26
CA HIS A 170 -8.25 -6.40 6.44
C HIS A 170 -9.62 -7.02 6.14
N VAL A 171 -10.15 -7.82 7.07
CA VAL A 171 -11.34 -8.67 6.84
C VAL A 171 -12.66 -8.08 7.31
N GLY A 172 -12.63 -6.95 8.01
CA GLY A 172 -13.84 -6.28 8.51
C GLY A 172 -13.88 -4.79 8.17
N SER A 173 -14.94 -4.11 8.61
CA SER A 173 -15.26 -2.73 8.22
C SER A 173 -15.22 -1.76 9.41
N GLY A 174 -14.45 -2.09 10.45
CA GLY A 174 -14.32 -1.23 11.63
C GLY A 174 -15.65 -1.09 12.35
N GLY A 175 -16.49 -2.13 12.31
CA GLY A 175 -17.87 -2.12 12.83
C GLY A 175 -18.87 -1.25 12.07
N GLY A 176 -18.56 -0.84 10.83
CA GLY A 176 -19.57 -0.35 9.88
C GLY A 176 -20.19 -1.50 9.06
N ASP A 177 -21.31 -1.23 8.40
CA ASP A 177 -21.97 -2.20 7.52
C ASP A 177 -21.24 -2.26 6.17
N ASP A 178 -20.63 -3.41 5.88
CA ASP A 178 -20.10 -3.66 4.54
C ASP A 178 -21.26 -3.95 3.58
N LYS A 179 -21.53 -3.01 2.67
CA LYS A 179 -22.58 -3.16 1.67
C LYS A 179 -22.20 -4.12 0.54
N GLN A 180 -20.94 -4.56 0.48
CA GLN A 180 -20.45 -5.50 -0.53
C GLN A 180 -20.62 -6.96 -0.09
N ALA A 181 -21.87 -7.39 0.15
CA ALA A 181 -22.20 -8.69 0.72
C ALA A 181 -21.81 -9.93 -0.14
N THR A 182 -21.43 -9.74 -1.40
CA THR A 182 -21.15 -10.84 -2.34
C THR A 182 -19.67 -11.17 -2.49
N ILE A 183 -18.77 -10.32 -2.01
CA ILE A 183 -17.32 -10.50 -2.13
C ILE A 183 -16.75 -10.56 -0.71
N LYS A 184 -16.07 -11.66 -0.38
CA LYS A 184 -15.36 -11.77 0.89
C LYS A 184 -14.27 -10.72 0.94
N LYS A 185 -14.27 -9.92 2.01
CA LYS A 185 -13.33 -8.82 2.18
C LYS A 185 -11.98 -9.31 2.70
N ASP A 186 -10.94 -8.98 1.95
CA ASP A 186 -9.59 -8.77 2.45
C ASP A 186 -8.85 -7.92 1.41
N ASP A 187 -8.48 -6.69 1.78
CA ASP A 187 -7.88 -5.72 0.87
C ASP A 187 -6.36 -5.55 1.06
N ALA A 188 -5.77 -6.37 1.91
CA ALA A 188 -4.36 -6.35 2.28
C ALA A 188 -3.49 -7.30 1.43
N TRP A 189 -2.18 -7.35 1.71
CA TRP A 189 -1.25 -8.27 1.04
C TRP A 189 -1.52 -9.76 1.34
N THR A 190 -2.34 -10.05 2.35
CA THR A 190 -2.73 -11.38 2.82
C THR A 190 -3.56 -12.20 1.81
N VAL A 191 -4.07 -11.57 0.76
CA VAL A 191 -4.72 -12.22 -0.39
C VAL A 191 -3.91 -12.16 -1.68
N PHE A 192 -2.67 -11.68 -1.61
CA PHE A 192 -1.69 -11.68 -2.71
C PHE A 192 -0.45 -12.45 -2.26
N LEU A 193 -0.67 -13.64 -1.68
CA LEU A 193 0.34 -14.39 -0.93
C LEU A 193 1.55 -14.74 -1.79
N LYS A 194 1.35 -15.07 -3.07
CA LYS A 194 2.48 -15.45 -3.93
C LYS A 194 3.47 -14.29 -4.10
N GLU A 195 2.99 -13.09 -4.39
CA GLU A 195 3.84 -11.90 -4.55
C GLU A 195 4.42 -11.44 -3.22
N ARG A 196 3.64 -11.50 -2.12
CA ARG A 196 4.11 -11.20 -0.77
C ARG A 196 5.29 -12.09 -0.36
N GLU A 197 5.13 -13.41 -0.51
CA GLU A 197 6.17 -14.37 -0.14
C GLU A 197 7.39 -14.27 -1.07
N GLU A 198 7.21 -13.95 -2.35
CA GLU A 198 8.31 -13.65 -3.27
C GLU A 198 9.14 -12.45 -2.79
N LEU A 199 8.49 -11.38 -2.33
CA LEU A 199 9.15 -10.20 -1.80
C LEU A 199 9.91 -10.51 -0.49
N ILE A 200 9.29 -11.21 0.45
CA ILE A 200 9.95 -11.62 1.71
C ILE A 200 11.20 -12.46 1.40
N GLN A 201 11.08 -13.47 0.54
CA GLN A 201 12.20 -14.33 0.16
C GLN A 201 13.31 -13.57 -0.59
N PHE A 202 12.95 -12.53 -1.34
CA PHE A 202 13.93 -11.66 -1.98
C PHE A 202 14.66 -10.79 -0.95
N TRP A 203 13.94 -10.20 -0.01
CA TRP A 203 14.51 -9.35 1.04
C TRP A 203 15.36 -10.12 2.05
N ASP A 204 14.98 -11.35 2.42
CA ASP A 204 15.75 -12.20 3.33
C ASP A 204 17.16 -12.52 2.83
N LYS A 205 17.37 -12.49 1.50
CA LYS A 205 18.67 -12.75 0.88
C LYS A 205 19.59 -11.54 0.91
N LEU A 206 19.09 -10.37 1.31
CA LEU A 206 19.88 -9.16 1.42
C LEU A 206 20.71 -9.19 2.71
N ASP A 207 21.84 -8.51 2.68
CA ASP A 207 22.64 -8.18 3.86
C ASP A 207 22.07 -6.98 4.65
N LYS A 208 20.85 -6.56 4.33
CA LYS A 208 20.20 -5.32 4.78
C LYS A 208 18.87 -5.61 5.46
N ALA A 209 18.51 -4.78 6.43
CA ALA A 209 17.16 -4.78 6.99
C ALA A 209 16.18 -4.09 6.04
N VAL A 210 14.99 -4.69 5.87
CA VAL A 210 13.89 -4.14 5.09
C VAL A 210 12.70 -3.85 5.99
N PHE A 211 12.23 -2.62 5.96
CA PHE A 211 11.11 -2.12 6.76
C PHE A 211 9.93 -1.81 5.84
N VAL A 212 8.84 -2.57 5.97
CA VAL A 212 7.59 -2.30 5.27
C VAL A 212 6.74 -1.37 6.12
N LEU A 213 6.55 -0.12 5.66
CA LEU A 213 5.71 0.86 6.35
C LEU A 213 4.28 0.79 5.81
N THR A 214 3.31 0.52 6.67
CA THR A 214 1.92 0.24 6.27
C THR A 214 0.89 1.12 7.00
N GLY A 215 -0.37 1.06 6.54
CA GLY A 215 -1.51 1.78 7.09
C GLY A 215 -2.80 0.99 6.91
N ASP A 216 -3.90 1.67 6.54
CA ASP A 216 -5.23 1.08 6.20
C ASP A 216 -6.03 0.51 7.38
N LEU A 217 -5.41 -0.28 8.25
CA LEU A 217 -6.09 -0.97 9.35
C LEU A 217 -6.49 -0.07 10.53
N HIS A 218 -6.15 1.21 10.48
CA HIS A 218 -6.39 2.16 11.57
C HIS A 218 -5.91 1.62 12.92
N ASN A 219 -4.73 1.02 12.94
CA ASN A 219 -4.06 0.56 14.15
C ASN A 219 -2.56 0.69 13.93
N SER A 220 -1.80 0.69 15.02
CA SER A 220 -0.35 0.75 15.00
C SER A 220 0.24 -0.58 15.45
N PHE A 221 1.34 -0.99 14.85
CA PHE A 221 2.04 -2.20 15.25
C PHE A 221 3.48 -2.23 14.77
N ALA A 222 4.28 -3.03 15.48
CA ALA A 222 5.63 -3.44 15.11
C ALA A 222 5.63 -4.97 14.98
N ILE A 223 5.95 -5.48 13.79
CA ILE A 223 5.94 -6.90 13.47
C ILE A 223 7.31 -7.29 12.96
N LYS A 224 7.93 -8.27 13.61
CA LYS A 224 9.10 -8.98 13.08
C LYS A 224 8.62 -10.14 12.22
N ILE A 225 8.92 -10.11 10.93
CA ILE A 225 8.47 -11.13 9.96
C ILE A 225 9.54 -12.22 9.83
N THR A 226 10.79 -11.79 9.70
CA THR A 226 11.99 -12.64 9.68
C THR A 226 13.09 -11.92 10.46
N ASP A 227 14.33 -12.41 10.41
CA ASP A 227 15.46 -11.69 11.01
C ASP A 227 15.84 -10.42 10.25
N ASN A 228 15.47 -10.29 8.97
CA ASN A 228 15.81 -9.14 8.13
C ASN A 228 14.61 -8.29 7.71
N VAL A 229 13.38 -8.80 7.87
CA VAL A 229 12.16 -8.15 7.36
C VAL A 229 11.21 -7.82 8.50
N TYR A 230 10.74 -6.57 8.51
CA TYR A 230 9.84 -6.04 9.51
C TYR A 230 8.67 -5.29 8.86
N GLU A 231 7.52 -5.26 9.52
CA GLU A 231 6.40 -4.39 9.18
C GLU A 231 6.12 -3.43 10.33
N PHE A 232 5.92 -2.15 10.00
CA PHE A 232 5.51 -1.12 10.93
C PHE A 232 4.29 -0.38 10.40
N ALA A 233 3.19 -0.39 11.15
CA ALA A 233 2.03 0.45 10.84
C ALA A 233 1.89 1.54 11.89
N SER A 234 1.51 2.74 11.45
CA SER A 234 1.17 3.87 12.34
C SER A 234 -0.19 4.43 11.96
N GLY A 235 -1.05 4.60 12.95
CA GLY A 235 -2.38 5.18 12.77
C GLY A 235 -3.41 4.66 13.77
N PRO A 236 -4.66 5.15 13.66
CA PRO A 236 -5.11 6.20 12.75
C PRO A 236 -4.84 7.59 13.34
N HIS A 237 -4.80 8.64 12.50
CA HIS A 237 -4.84 10.01 13.01
C HIS A 237 -6.27 10.54 13.16
N ASN A 238 -7.14 10.27 12.17
CA ASN A 238 -8.49 10.86 12.08
C ASN A 238 -9.61 9.82 11.84
N SER A 239 -9.31 8.53 11.99
CA SER A 239 -10.27 7.45 11.81
C SER A 239 -10.46 6.68 13.11
N ILE A 240 -11.54 5.91 13.22
CA ILE A 240 -11.68 4.96 14.32
C ILE A 240 -10.76 3.77 14.13
N ASN A 241 -10.28 3.20 15.24
CA ASN A 241 -9.52 1.97 15.23
C ASN A 241 -10.42 0.76 14.88
N HIS A 242 -9.87 -0.13 14.07
CA HIS A 242 -10.45 -1.45 13.85
C HIS A 242 -10.35 -2.28 15.14
N ALA A 243 -11.29 -3.21 15.34
CA ALA A 243 -11.25 -4.16 16.45
C ALA A 243 -10.56 -5.43 15.96
N PRO A 244 -9.35 -5.78 16.44
CA PRO A 244 -8.55 -6.82 15.80
C PRO A 244 -9.22 -8.20 15.72
N MET A 245 -10.03 -8.56 16.74
CA MET A 245 -10.81 -9.82 16.75
C MET A 245 -11.82 -9.95 15.62
N LYS A 246 -12.36 -8.82 15.12
CA LYS A 246 -13.42 -8.80 14.10
C LYS A 246 -12.87 -8.42 12.74
N ASP A 247 -11.93 -7.49 12.72
CA ASP A 247 -11.55 -6.78 11.51
C ASP A 247 -10.16 -7.18 10.97
N GLU A 248 -9.34 -7.87 11.78
CA GLU A 248 -7.90 -8.08 11.51
C GLU A 248 -7.45 -9.53 11.70
N GLY A 249 -8.35 -10.49 11.43
CA GLY A 249 -8.04 -11.92 11.49
C GLY A 249 -7.71 -12.44 12.89
N GLY A 250 -8.12 -11.73 13.95
CA GLY A 250 -7.89 -12.17 15.33
C GLY A 250 -6.44 -12.12 15.79
N ARG A 251 -5.62 -11.24 15.20
CA ARG A 251 -4.25 -11.04 15.69
C ARG A 251 -4.23 -10.68 17.17
N PRO A 252 -3.22 -11.11 17.95
CA PRO A 252 -3.07 -10.68 19.34
C PRO A 252 -2.46 -9.26 19.45
N ALA A 253 -2.47 -8.71 20.67
CA ALA A 253 -1.81 -7.43 20.97
C ALA A 253 -0.27 -7.53 20.82
N ASN A 254 0.29 -8.70 21.13
CA ASN A 254 1.68 -9.09 20.90
C ASN A 254 1.78 -10.63 20.87
N GLY A 255 2.93 -11.15 20.43
CA GLY A 255 3.21 -12.58 20.32
C GLY A 255 3.07 -13.13 18.90
N ARG A 256 3.02 -14.46 18.80
CA ARG A 256 2.98 -15.18 17.52
C ARG A 256 1.64 -14.95 16.82
N PHE A 257 1.70 -14.65 15.53
CA PHE A 257 0.53 -14.56 14.66
C PHE A 257 0.79 -15.28 13.33
N LYS A 258 -0.23 -15.87 12.73
CA LYS A 258 -0.11 -16.52 11.43
C LYS A 258 -1.40 -16.32 10.63
N TYR A 259 -1.27 -15.70 9.47
CA TYR A 259 -2.32 -15.59 8.47
C TYR A 259 -1.76 -15.90 7.08
N GLY A 260 -2.28 -16.96 6.46
CA GLY A 260 -1.67 -17.59 5.30
C GLY A 260 -0.46 -18.48 5.66
N PRO A 261 0.54 -18.61 4.78
CA PRO A 261 1.59 -19.63 4.91
C PRO A 261 2.63 -19.28 5.99
N ARG A 262 2.81 -18.00 6.31
CA ARG A 262 3.89 -17.50 7.16
C ARG A 262 3.41 -17.02 8.52
N ALA A 263 4.11 -17.44 9.56
CA ALA A 263 3.97 -16.87 10.90
C ALA A 263 4.91 -15.66 11.07
N CYS A 264 4.53 -14.72 11.92
CA CYS A 264 5.34 -13.58 12.32
C CYS A 264 5.24 -13.36 13.83
N ASP A 265 6.09 -12.47 14.36
CA ASP A 265 6.09 -12.04 15.75
C ASP A 265 5.60 -10.59 15.83
N ILE A 266 4.39 -10.40 16.35
CA ILE A 266 3.90 -9.07 16.72
C ILE A 266 4.64 -8.66 17.99
N ARG A 267 5.53 -7.69 17.89
CA ARG A 267 6.30 -7.18 19.02
C ARG A 267 5.44 -6.30 19.92
N TRP A 268 4.63 -5.46 19.28
CA TRP A 268 3.71 -4.54 19.93
C TRP A 268 2.61 -4.13 18.95
N SER A 269 1.43 -3.82 19.47
CA SER A 269 0.37 -3.18 18.71
C SER A 269 -0.57 -2.36 19.58
N SER A 270 -1.19 -1.34 18.99
CA SER A 270 -2.45 -0.80 19.51
C SER A 270 -3.53 -1.86 19.39
N TYR A 271 -4.40 -1.92 20.39
CA TYR A 271 -5.40 -2.97 20.47
C TYR A 271 -6.70 -2.46 21.08
N ALA A 272 -7.76 -2.42 20.26
CA ALA A 272 -9.10 -2.15 20.73
C ALA A 272 -9.83 -3.46 21.06
N MET A 273 -10.21 -3.62 22.33
CA MET A 273 -11.00 -4.78 22.77
C MET A 273 -12.40 -4.77 22.11
N ALA A 274 -12.97 -5.97 21.92
CA ALA A 274 -14.19 -6.16 21.14
C ALA A 274 -15.46 -5.58 21.80
N ASP A 275 -15.40 -5.33 23.11
CA ASP A 275 -16.44 -4.73 23.95
C ASP A 275 -16.40 -3.19 23.94
N ILE A 276 -15.34 -2.57 23.42
CA ILE A 276 -15.25 -1.11 23.31
C ILE A 276 -16.23 -0.63 22.23
N PRO A 277 -17.17 0.27 22.56
CA PRO A 277 -18.11 0.81 21.58
C PRO A 277 -17.40 1.47 20.40
N ARG A 278 -17.98 1.37 19.19
CA ARG A 278 -17.34 1.85 17.95
C ARG A 278 -16.83 3.28 18.04
N ALA A 279 -17.66 4.19 18.56
CA ALA A 279 -17.33 5.61 18.71
C ALA A 279 -16.16 5.89 19.67
N ASN A 280 -15.83 4.95 20.57
CA ASN A 280 -14.79 5.12 21.59
C ASN A 280 -13.46 4.45 21.21
N ARG A 281 -13.38 3.82 20.03
CA ARG A 281 -12.14 3.23 19.50
C ARG A 281 -11.31 4.31 18.80
N THR A 282 -10.83 5.29 19.57
CA THR A 282 -10.04 6.42 19.07
C THR A 282 -8.71 6.46 19.81
N PHE A 283 -7.81 5.56 19.45
CA PHE A 283 -6.48 5.37 20.04
C PHE A 283 -5.40 5.77 19.01
N PRO A 284 -5.28 7.07 18.68
CA PRO A 284 -4.36 7.52 17.67
C PRO A 284 -2.91 7.44 18.14
N HIS A 285 -2.04 7.02 17.24
CA HIS A 285 -0.60 7.00 17.46
C HIS A 285 0.12 7.59 16.24
N TYR A 286 1.27 8.21 16.50
CA TYR A 286 2.24 8.55 15.46
C TYR A 286 3.55 7.81 15.72
N CYS A 287 4.29 7.53 14.64
CA CYS A 287 5.60 6.89 14.72
C CYS A 287 6.69 7.88 14.29
N VAL A 288 7.72 8.02 15.11
CA VAL A 288 8.97 8.71 14.75
C VAL A 288 10.00 7.65 14.39
N VAL A 289 10.55 7.74 13.17
CA VAL A 289 11.64 6.87 12.72
C VAL A 289 12.94 7.67 12.82
N GLN A 290 13.78 7.29 13.78
CA GLN A 290 15.09 7.87 13.97
C GLN A 290 16.16 6.99 13.32
N VAL A 291 16.96 7.58 12.43
CA VAL A 291 18.09 6.90 11.77
C VAL A 291 19.38 7.42 12.37
N ASN A 292 20.13 6.52 13.02
CA ASN A 292 21.42 6.82 13.64
C ASN A 292 22.53 6.18 12.81
N ASN A 293 23.03 6.92 11.83
CA ASN A 293 24.15 6.47 11.00
C ASN A 293 25.45 7.23 11.25
N VAL A 294 25.36 8.39 11.92
CA VAL A 294 26.52 9.17 12.37
C VAL A 294 26.34 9.59 13.83
N PHE A 295 27.46 9.86 14.52
CA PHE A 295 27.47 10.47 15.85
C PHE A 295 28.43 11.66 15.88
N ASN A 296 28.07 12.67 16.67
CA ASN A 296 28.94 13.82 16.90
C ASN A 296 30.04 13.43 17.88
N ASN A 297 31.29 13.62 17.49
CA ASN A 297 32.48 13.34 18.30
C ASN A 297 33.43 14.53 18.25
N PRO A 298 33.04 15.68 18.79
CA PRO A 298 33.79 16.91 18.65
C PRO A 298 35.06 16.91 19.52
N ILE A 299 36.03 17.73 19.15
CA ILE A 299 37.23 17.95 19.99
C ILE A 299 36.88 18.84 21.18
N GLU A 300 36.09 19.88 20.94
CA GLU A 300 35.63 20.83 21.97
C GLU A 300 34.17 20.52 22.36
N ARG A 301 33.80 20.79 23.62
CA ARG A 301 32.51 20.40 24.24
C ARG A 301 31.24 20.81 23.45
N ASN A 302 31.31 21.86 22.64
CA ASN A 302 30.19 22.37 21.84
C ASN A 302 30.50 22.36 20.32
N GLY A 303 31.56 21.67 19.90
CA GLY A 303 31.91 21.56 18.49
C GLY A 303 31.07 20.52 17.74
N GLU A 304 31.35 20.42 16.44
CA GLU A 304 30.73 19.42 15.56
C GLU A 304 31.83 18.68 14.77
N ARG A 305 31.83 17.34 14.86
CA ARG A 305 32.68 16.46 14.06
C ARG A 305 32.02 15.09 13.95
N TRP A 306 31.40 14.80 12.81
CA TRP A 306 30.64 13.56 12.60
C TRP A 306 31.53 12.37 12.24
N PHE A 307 31.24 11.22 12.86
CA PHE A 307 31.78 9.92 12.48
C PHE A 307 30.64 8.96 12.16
N ALA A 308 30.85 8.08 11.19
CA ALA A 308 29.90 7.01 10.90
C ALA A 308 29.90 5.98 12.03
N PHE A 309 28.72 5.49 12.40
CA PHE A 309 28.62 4.28 13.20
C PHE A 309 29.09 3.07 12.36
N PRO A 310 29.93 2.17 12.90
CA PRO A 310 30.23 0.91 12.24
C PRO A 310 29.00 0.03 12.06
N HIS A 311 28.05 0.13 13.01
CA HIS A 311 26.77 -0.57 13.02
C HIS A 311 25.66 0.47 13.19
N PRO A 312 25.15 1.04 12.08
CA PRO A 312 24.10 2.05 12.17
C PRO A 312 22.81 1.44 12.72
N GLN A 313 21.94 2.28 13.26
CA GLN A 313 20.66 1.85 13.83
C GLN A 313 19.47 2.58 13.20
N VAL A 314 18.32 1.90 13.20
CA VAL A 314 17.01 2.53 13.02
C VAL A 314 16.17 2.26 14.26
N ILE A 315 15.58 3.32 14.82
CA ILE A 315 14.71 3.26 15.99
C ILE A 315 13.32 3.72 15.57
N PHE A 316 12.34 2.83 15.67
CA PHE A 316 10.93 3.15 15.50
C PHE A 316 10.33 3.46 16.85
N GLN A 317 9.79 4.65 17.05
CA GLN A 317 9.22 5.11 18.32
C GLN A 317 7.73 5.43 18.13
N PHE A 318 6.87 4.69 18.81
CA PHE A 318 5.43 4.91 18.77
C PHE A 318 5.01 5.77 19.94
N HIS A 319 4.32 6.85 19.64
CA HIS A 319 3.82 7.80 20.61
C HIS A 319 2.30 7.84 20.56
N ASP A 320 1.71 8.01 21.73
CA ASP A 320 0.32 8.39 21.89
C ASP A 320 0.10 9.78 21.27
N ALA A 321 -0.82 9.89 20.31
CA ALA A 321 -0.96 11.14 19.56
C ALA A 321 -1.67 12.26 20.35
N HIS A 322 -2.32 11.95 21.48
CA HIS A 322 -2.94 12.96 22.33
C HIS A 322 -1.96 13.56 23.33
N THR A 323 -1.06 12.74 23.86
CA THR A 323 -0.19 13.10 24.99
C THR A 323 1.29 13.24 24.61
N GLY A 324 1.69 12.70 23.46
CA GLY A 324 3.10 12.59 23.05
C GLY A 324 3.88 11.51 23.82
N ALA A 325 3.23 10.79 24.74
CA ALA A 325 3.88 9.77 25.56
C ALA A 325 4.39 8.62 24.69
N LEU A 326 5.65 8.21 24.90
CA LEU A 326 6.21 7.03 24.28
C LEU A 326 5.45 5.79 24.76
N ARG A 327 4.93 4.99 23.82
CA ARG A 327 4.21 3.74 24.09
C ARG A 327 5.04 2.51 23.79
N TYR A 328 5.89 2.59 22.77
CA TYR A 328 6.75 1.49 22.35
C TYR A 328 7.93 1.99 21.54
N SER A 329 9.04 1.25 21.57
CA SER A 329 10.13 1.45 20.62
C SER A 329 10.72 0.13 20.14
N GLU A 330 11.00 0.01 18.85
CA GLU A 330 11.78 -1.08 18.27
C GLU A 330 13.11 -0.52 17.75
N THR A 331 14.23 -1.09 18.18
CA THR A 331 15.56 -0.73 17.65
C THR A 331 16.09 -1.88 16.81
N ILE A 332 16.55 -1.57 15.60
CA ILE A 332 17.22 -2.50 14.70
C ILE A 332 18.64 -1.98 14.47
N VAL A 333 19.63 -2.83 14.75
CA VAL A 333 21.05 -2.54 14.56
C VAL A 333 21.58 -3.38 13.42
N LEU A 334 22.19 -2.74 12.42
CA LEU A 334 22.71 -3.48 11.27
C LEU A 334 24.03 -4.19 11.62
N GLY A 335 24.09 -5.50 11.38
CA GLY A 335 25.33 -6.28 11.39
C GLY A 335 25.96 -6.52 12.75
N LEU A 336 25.24 -6.32 13.86
CA LEU A 336 25.79 -6.57 15.20
C LEU A 336 25.77 -8.06 15.59
N ASP A 337 24.79 -8.81 15.09
CA ASP A 337 24.58 -10.23 15.44
C ASP A 337 25.22 -11.20 14.41
N LYS A 338 26.02 -10.70 13.47
CA LYS A 338 26.63 -11.48 12.38
C LYS A 338 28.11 -11.74 12.57
#